data_AF-A0A1D2TQV9-F1
#
_entry.id   AF-A0A1D2TQV9-F1
#
_cell.length_a   1.000
_cell.length_b   1.000
_cell.length_c   1.000
_cell.angle_alpha   90.00
_cell.angle_beta   90.00
_cell.angle_gamma   90.00
#
_symmetry.space_group_name_H-M   'P 1'
#
loop_
_entity.id
_entity.type
_entity.pdbx_description
1 polymer ?
#
loop_
_entity_poly.entity_id
_entity_poly.type
_entity_poly.pdbx_seq_one_letter_code
_entity_poly.pdbx_strand_id
1 'polypeptide(L)'
;MRDYPQYYGFFSAKNFTYRGVTMRNHNGMLNTMPGVDGIKTGYTNASGFNIAVSGVRDNRRLITVVLGAPSTAVRNDNAEDLMLTGFDVMARRDRGENITIAQNLFDPEPSGPVTRPSIAQGDGEQDGLKIVLASAPPPASASRTKIVEPAKKGGKWLVQVGAFKSKADAKEQLALVSKRFGKHFDARRGQVGDKVGGSYRARFSGYTEASARDACQALKAKRLACMVIKPT
;
A
#
# COMPACT_ATOMS: atom_id res chain seq x y z
N MET A 1 -12.77 22.44 -7.87
CA MET A 1 -13.32 21.66 -9.02
C MET A 1 -14.81 21.85 -9.24
N ARG A 2 -15.57 22.12 -8.16
CA ARG A 2 -16.96 22.56 -8.25
C ARG A 2 -17.04 24.07 -8.51
N ASP A 3 -16.20 24.83 -7.81
CA ASP A 3 -16.27 26.30 -7.82
C ASP A 3 -15.42 26.92 -8.95
N TYR A 4 -14.28 26.29 -9.25
CA TYR A 4 -13.36 26.71 -10.31
C TYR A 4 -13.05 25.56 -11.29
N PRO A 5 -14.05 25.03 -12.01
CA PRO A 5 -13.86 23.92 -12.95
C PRO A 5 -12.90 24.26 -14.10
N GLN A 6 -12.90 25.51 -14.57
CA GLN A 6 -12.06 25.99 -15.67
C GLN A 6 -10.55 25.87 -15.41
N TYR A 7 -10.12 25.85 -14.14
CA TYR A 7 -8.71 25.73 -13.76
C TYR A 7 -8.31 24.33 -13.33
N TYR A 8 -9.28 23.43 -13.12
CA TYR A 8 -8.98 22.10 -12.59
C TYR A 8 -8.09 21.27 -13.53
N GLY A 9 -8.19 21.50 -14.84
CA GLY A 9 -7.36 20.84 -15.85
C GLY A 9 -5.85 21.05 -15.67
N PHE A 10 -5.41 22.08 -14.94
CA PHE A 10 -3.98 22.25 -14.65
C PHE A 10 -3.42 21.15 -13.75
N PHE A 11 -4.24 20.53 -12.90
CA PHE A 11 -3.78 19.47 -11.99
C PHE A 11 -3.56 18.12 -12.68
N SER A 12 -4.20 17.89 -13.84
CA SER A 12 -4.06 16.66 -14.63
C SER A 12 -2.88 16.70 -15.61
N ALA A 13 -2.30 17.87 -15.84
CA ALA A 13 -1.14 18.03 -16.70
C ALA A 13 0.05 17.19 -16.19
N LYS A 14 0.56 16.27 -17.01
CA LYS A 14 1.68 15.40 -16.64
C LYS A 14 3.02 16.12 -16.62
N ASN A 15 3.16 17.14 -17.45
CA ASN A 15 4.35 17.96 -17.57
C ASN A 15 3.93 19.41 -17.83
N PHE A 16 4.77 20.35 -17.40
CA PHE A 16 4.63 21.76 -17.68
C PHE A 16 5.97 22.36 -18.06
N THR A 17 6.04 23.08 -19.18
CA THR A 17 7.28 23.72 -19.65
C THR A 17 7.23 25.20 -19.34
N TYR A 18 8.24 25.69 -18.64
CA TYR A 18 8.41 27.10 -18.33
C TYR A 18 9.83 27.54 -18.65
N ARG A 19 9.98 28.59 -19.47
CA ARG A 19 11.28 29.12 -19.91
C ARG A 19 12.22 28.03 -20.46
N GLY A 20 11.69 27.12 -21.27
CA GLY A 20 12.46 26.02 -21.87
C GLY A 20 12.75 24.84 -20.93
N VAL A 21 12.35 24.90 -19.65
CA VAL A 21 12.53 23.81 -18.69
C VAL A 21 11.22 23.05 -18.51
N THR A 22 11.24 21.75 -18.82
CA THR A 22 10.09 20.86 -18.62
C THR A 22 10.12 20.28 -17.22
N MET A 23 9.10 20.61 -16.43
CA MET A 23 8.88 20.08 -15.09
C MET A 23 7.83 18.97 -15.14
N ARG A 24 8.17 17.82 -14.56
CA ARG A 24 7.25 16.70 -14.42
C ARG A 24 6.32 16.90 -13.22
N ASN A 25 5.06 16.53 -13.38
CA ASN A 25 4.12 16.50 -12.26
C ASN A 25 4.60 15.50 -11.19
N HIS A 26 4.61 15.95 -9.94
CA HIS A 26 5.02 15.15 -8.79
C HIS A 26 3.97 14.11 -8.37
N ASN A 27 2.73 14.26 -8.82
CA ASN A 27 1.70 13.25 -8.65
C ASN A 27 1.96 12.09 -9.61
N GLY A 28 2.67 11.07 -9.11
CA GLY A 28 2.97 9.87 -9.88
C GLY A 28 1.72 9.10 -10.34
N MET A 29 0.60 9.25 -9.63
CA MET A 29 -0.63 8.48 -9.88
C MET A 29 -1.32 8.86 -11.20
N LEU A 30 -1.05 10.05 -11.74
CA LEU A 30 -1.49 10.45 -13.10
C LEU A 30 -0.97 9.52 -14.21
N ASN A 31 0.06 8.71 -13.92
CA ASN A 31 0.63 7.76 -14.87
C ASN A 31 0.32 6.31 -14.54
N THR A 32 0.03 5.99 -13.28
CA THR A 32 -0.08 4.61 -12.80
C THR A 32 -1.51 4.17 -12.55
N MET A 33 -2.43 5.09 -12.26
CA MET A 33 -3.80 4.76 -11.89
C MET A 33 -4.81 5.37 -12.86
N PRO A 34 -5.53 4.55 -13.66
CA PRO A 34 -6.57 5.04 -14.55
C PRO A 34 -7.67 5.80 -13.81
N GLY A 35 -8.10 6.92 -14.40
CA GLY A 35 -9.14 7.78 -13.83
C GLY A 35 -8.62 8.86 -12.88
N VAL A 36 -7.36 8.82 -12.45
CA VAL A 36 -6.75 9.90 -11.64
C VAL A 36 -6.52 11.15 -12.48
N ASP A 37 -6.96 12.30 -11.96
CA ASP A 37 -6.91 13.59 -12.67
C ASP A 37 -6.41 14.76 -11.80
N GLY A 38 -5.88 14.48 -10.60
CA GLY A 38 -5.38 15.50 -9.68
C GLY A 38 -4.98 14.90 -8.33
N ILE A 39 -4.71 15.69 -7.29
CA ILE A 39 -4.69 17.16 -7.29
C ILE A 39 -3.27 17.66 -6.99
N LYS A 40 -2.71 17.35 -5.81
CA LYS A 40 -1.46 17.97 -5.37
C LYS A 40 -0.65 17.10 -4.42
N THR A 41 0.67 17.21 -4.54
CA THR A 41 1.64 16.63 -3.61
C THR A 41 2.27 17.70 -2.71
N GLY A 42 2.77 17.30 -1.54
CA GLY A 42 3.55 18.16 -0.63
C GLY A 42 4.61 17.37 0.12
N TYR A 43 5.70 18.02 0.48
CA TYR A 43 6.75 17.43 1.31
C TYR A 43 7.54 18.51 2.05
N THR A 44 7.77 18.28 3.33
CA THR A 44 8.78 18.94 4.16
C THR A 44 9.36 17.89 5.12
N ASN A 45 10.53 18.15 5.70
CA ASN A 45 11.11 17.25 6.70
C ASN A 45 10.17 17.02 7.90
N ALA A 46 9.43 18.05 8.32
CA ALA A 46 8.51 17.96 9.46
C ALA A 46 7.20 17.25 9.13
N SER A 47 6.67 17.44 7.91
CA SER A 47 5.35 16.93 7.53
C SER A 47 5.35 15.53 6.90
N GLY A 48 6.52 15.01 6.53
CA GLY A 48 6.61 13.83 5.66
C GLY A 48 6.02 14.07 4.28
N PHE A 49 5.74 12.97 3.56
CA PHE A 49 5.23 13.00 2.19
C PHE A 49 3.69 12.99 2.17
N ASN A 50 3.11 14.04 1.62
CA ASN A 50 1.67 14.29 1.56
C ASN A 50 1.14 14.24 0.13
N ILE A 51 -0.10 13.80 -0.05
CA ILE A 51 -0.81 13.87 -1.33
C ILE A 51 -2.32 14.01 -1.12
N ALA A 52 -2.95 14.85 -1.94
CA ALA A 52 -4.38 14.83 -2.20
C ALA A 52 -4.58 14.40 -3.66
N VAL A 53 -5.31 13.31 -3.86
CA VAL A 53 -5.56 12.70 -5.17
C VAL A 53 -7.06 12.75 -5.45
N SER A 54 -7.44 13.06 -6.68
CA SER A 54 -8.81 12.81 -7.15
C SER A 54 -8.81 11.86 -8.33
N GLY A 55 -9.81 10.99 -8.35
CA GLY A 55 -10.02 10.07 -9.45
C GLY A 55 -11.51 9.86 -9.73
N VAL A 56 -11.80 9.52 -10.98
CA VAL A 56 -13.15 9.20 -11.46
C VAL A 56 -13.20 7.76 -11.96
N ARG A 57 -14.21 7.02 -11.52
CA ARG A 57 -14.54 5.68 -12.02
C ARG A 57 -16.07 5.52 -12.00
N ASP A 58 -16.64 4.91 -13.03
CA ASP A 58 -18.09 4.66 -13.15
C ASP A 58 -18.95 5.91 -12.89
N ASN A 59 -18.53 7.06 -13.45
CA ASN A 59 -19.16 8.38 -13.28
C ASN A 59 -19.22 8.88 -11.82
N ARG A 60 -18.40 8.30 -10.94
CA ARG A 60 -18.26 8.70 -9.54
C ARG A 60 -16.87 9.23 -9.28
N ARG A 61 -16.81 10.31 -8.51
CA ARG A 61 -15.55 10.94 -8.12
C ARG A 61 -15.22 10.63 -6.67
N LEU A 62 -13.96 10.25 -6.43
CA LEU A 62 -13.37 10.15 -5.11
C LEU A 62 -12.21 11.12 -4.96
N ILE A 63 -12.00 11.53 -3.71
CA ILE A 63 -10.85 12.30 -3.27
C ILE A 63 -10.22 11.53 -2.11
N THR A 64 -8.93 11.24 -2.24
CA THR A 64 -8.13 10.55 -1.22
C THR A 64 -7.04 11.49 -0.74
N VAL A 65 -6.88 11.58 0.58
CA VAL A 65 -5.82 12.39 1.21
C VAL A 65 -4.96 11.49 2.08
N VAL A 66 -3.64 11.53 1.83
CA VAL A 66 -2.62 10.85 2.65
C VAL A 66 -1.65 11.90 3.16
N LEU A 67 -1.40 11.87 4.47
CA LEU A 67 -0.49 12.78 5.16
C LEU A 67 0.60 11.98 5.87
N GLY A 68 1.81 12.54 5.97
CA GLY A 68 2.87 12.00 6.84
C GLY A 68 3.54 10.71 6.36
N ALA A 69 3.41 10.33 5.09
CA ALA A 69 4.03 9.09 4.62
C ALA A 69 5.57 9.20 4.67
N PRO A 70 6.31 8.11 4.98
CA PRO A 70 7.77 8.14 5.11
C PRO A 70 8.52 8.22 3.78
N SER A 71 7.84 7.96 2.65
CA SER A 71 8.42 8.08 1.32
C SER A 71 7.35 8.35 0.26
N THR A 72 7.78 8.83 -0.90
CA THR A 72 6.89 8.99 -2.07
C THR A 72 6.25 7.67 -2.51
N ALA A 73 6.96 6.54 -2.38
CA ALA A 73 6.41 5.23 -2.74
C ALA A 73 5.26 4.84 -1.80
N VAL A 74 5.52 4.82 -0.49
CA VAL A 74 4.50 4.50 0.52
C VAL A 74 3.31 5.43 0.43
N ARG A 75 3.55 6.72 0.20
CA ARG A 75 2.48 7.71 -0.02
C ARG A 75 1.55 7.32 -1.18
N ASN A 76 2.14 6.96 -2.32
CA ASN A 76 1.36 6.62 -3.50
C ASN A 76 0.63 5.28 -3.32
N ASP A 77 1.30 4.29 -2.73
CA ASP A 77 0.71 2.98 -2.44
C ASP A 77 -0.50 3.15 -1.51
N ASN A 78 -0.37 3.90 -0.40
CA ASN A 78 -1.48 4.19 0.51
C ASN A 78 -2.64 4.92 -0.18
N ALA A 79 -2.33 5.91 -1.05
CA ALA A 79 -3.35 6.66 -1.76
C ALA A 79 -4.10 5.80 -2.80
N GLU A 80 -3.38 4.89 -3.46
CA GLU A 80 -3.95 3.92 -4.39
C GLU A 80 -4.87 2.94 -3.65
N ASP A 81 -4.40 2.34 -2.55
CA ASP A 81 -5.17 1.40 -1.74
C ASP A 81 -6.47 2.03 -1.22
N LEU A 82 -6.39 3.25 -0.68
CA LEU A 82 -7.55 4.02 -0.22
C LEU A 82 -8.54 4.30 -1.35
N MET A 83 -8.04 4.69 -2.51
CA MET A 83 -8.90 5.02 -3.66
C MET A 83 -9.57 3.77 -4.23
N LEU A 84 -8.85 2.66 -4.37
CA LEU A 84 -9.41 1.37 -4.80
C LEU A 84 -10.46 0.86 -3.81
N THR A 85 -10.16 0.93 -2.50
CA THR A 85 -11.08 0.56 -1.43
C THR A 85 -12.34 1.41 -1.47
N GLY A 86 -12.19 2.72 -1.66
CA GLY A 86 -13.31 3.65 -1.77
C GLY A 86 -14.23 3.29 -2.94
N PHE A 87 -13.67 2.99 -4.13
CA PHE A 87 -14.48 2.58 -5.28
C PHE A 87 -15.18 1.23 -5.06
N ASP A 88 -14.52 0.26 -4.43
CA ASP A 88 -15.14 -1.03 -4.08
C ASP A 88 -16.32 -0.85 -3.11
N VAL A 89 -16.15 -0.02 -2.08
CA VAL A 89 -17.21 0.34 -1.12
C VAL A 89 -18.39 1.00 -1.84
N MET A 90 -18.13 1.89 -2.80
CA MET A 90 -19.20 2.53 -3.58
C MET A 90 -19.95 1.50 -4.43
N ALA A 91 -19.24 0.61 -5.13
CA ALA A 91 -19.86 -0.44 -5.93
C ALA A 91 -20.69 -1.41 -5.09
N ARG A 92 -20.27 -1.72 -3.85
CA ARG A 92 -21.04 -2.52 -2.88
C ARG A 92 -22.30 -1.80 -2.41
N ARG A 93 -22.20 -0.51 -2.11
CA ARG A 93 -23.36 0.31 -1.72
C ARG A 93 -24.39 0.41 -2.84
N ASP A 94 -23.94 0.51 -4.09
CA ASP A 94 -24.83 0.51 -5.25
C ASP A 94 -25.58 -0.83 -5.40
N ARG A 95 -25.11 -1.93 -4.78
CA ARG A 95 -25.83 -3.22 -4.65
C ARG A 95 -26.68 -3.36 -3.38
N GLY A 96 -26.81 -2.31 -2.57
CA GLY A 96 -27.58 -2.32 -1.32
C GLY A 96 -26.82 -2.80 -0.09
N GLU A 97 -25.50 -2.97 -0.15
CA GLU A 97 -24.69 -3.36 1.00
C GLU A 97 -24.40 -2.14 1.92
N ASN A 98 -24.67 -2.27 3.22
CA ASN A 98 -24.33 -1.25 4.23
C ASN A 98 -22.89 -1.43 4.74
N ILE A 99 -21.93 -0.88 3.99
CA ILE A 99 -20.50 -0.99 4.29
C ILE A 99 -19.83 0.39 4.40
N THR A 100 -18.84 0.50 5.29
CA THR A 100 -18.01 1.71 5.50
C THR A 100 -16.58 1.48 5.02
N ILE A 101 -15.87 2.56 4.70
CA ILE A 101 -14.47 2.48 4.26
C ILE A 101 -13.59 1.89 5.37
N ALA A 102 -13.83 2.27 6.63
CA ALA A 102 -13.09 1.78 7.79
C ALA A 102 -13.25 0.26 8.05
N GLN A 103 -14.31 -0.37 7.52
CA GLN A 103 -14.47 -1.83 7.59
C GLN A 103 -13.56 -2.58 6.61
N ASN A 104 -13.07 -1.90 5.57
CA ASN A 104 -12.23 -2.49 4.52
C ASN A 104 -10.76 -2.06 4.60
N LEU A 105 -10.45 -1.03 5.38
CA LEU A 105 -9.09 -0.55 5.58
C LEU A 105 -8.62 -0.92 6.99
N PHE A 106 -7.74 -1.92 7.08
CA PHE A 106 -7.04 -2.24 8.33
C PHE A 106 -5.79 -1.37 8.44
N ASP A 107 -5.94 -0.19 9.03
CA ASP A 107 -4.77 0.55 9.50
C ASP A 107 -4.30 -0.05 10.84
N PRO A 108 -3.02 -0.39 11.01
CA PRO A 108 -2.49 -0.71 12.32
C PRO A 108 -2.66 0.50 13.23
N GLU A 109 -3.14 0.27 14.46
CA GLU A 109 -3.22 1.30 15.50
C GLU A 109 -1.91 2.11 15.54
N PRO A 110 -1.98 3.46 15.51
CA PRO A 110 -0.79 4.29 15.51
C PRO A 110 0.03 4.02 16.78
N SER A 111 1.15 3.33 16.61
CA SER A 111 2.08 3.04 17.70
C SER A 111 2.98 4.26 17.93
N GLY A 112 2.45 5.29 18.59
CA GLY A 112 3.21 6.49 18.92
C GLY A 112 2.35 7.60 19.51
N PRO A 113 2.95 8.63 20.13
CA PRO A 113 2.22 9.79 20.60
C PRO A 113 1.56 10.50 19.41
N VAL A 114 0.23 10.65 19.47
CA VAL A 114 -0.54 11.43 18.50
C VAL A 114 -0.12 12.89 18.62
N THR A 115 0.79 13.31 17.75
CA THR A 115 1.24 14.70 17.71
C THR A 115 0.25 15.48 16.86
N ARG A 116 -0.63 16.25 17.51
CA ARG A 116 -1.54 17.16 16.82
C ARG A 116 -0.72 18.33 16.28
N PRO A 117 -0.68 18.58 14.95
CA PRO A 117 -0.01 19.75 14.43
C PRO A 117 -0.65 21.02 15.00
N SER A 118 0.18 22.04 15.23
CA SER A 118 -0.30 23.34 15.70
C SER A 118 -1.30 23.94 14.71
N ILE A 119 -2.41 24.44 15.24
CA ILE A 119 -3.55 25.07 14.55
C ILE A 119 -3.19 26.38 13.82
N ALA A 120 -1.91 26.72 13.71
CA ALA A 120 -1.44 28.01 13.22
C ALA A 120 -1.30 28.11 11.68
N GLN A 121 -1.73 27.11 10.90
CA GLN A 121 -1.52 27.13 9.46
C GLN A 121 -2.77 26.77 8.65
N GLY A 122 -3.59 27.79 8.40
CA GLY A 122 -4.45 27.90 7.23
C GLY A 122 -5.64 26.95 7.18
N ASP A 123 -6.56 27.10 8.12
CA ASP A 123 -7.89 26.51 7.99
C ASP A 123 -8.69 27.27 6.93
N GLY A 124 -8.91 26.64 5.77
CA GLY A 124 -10.07 26.96 4.96
C GLY A 124 -11.33 26.61 5.75
N GLU A 125 -12.35 27.46 5.66
CA GLU A 125 -13.68 27.26 6.25
C GLU A 125 -14.14 25.81 6.14
N GLN A 126 -14.20 25.09 7.27
CA GLN A 126 -14.65 23.69 7.33
C GLN A 126 -16.18 23.57 7.46
N ASP A 127 -16.91 24.68 7.37
CA ASP A 127 -18.38 24.71 7.46
C ASP A 127 -18.99 23.92 6.29
N GLY A 128 -19.35 22.68 6.61
CA GLY A 128 -19.96 21.72 5.67
C GLY A 128 -19.34 20.32 5.69
N LEU A 129 -18.17 20.11 6.32
CA LEU A 129 -17.58 18.79 6.43
C LEU A 129 -18.24 17.98 7.56
N LYS A 130 -19.32 17.26 7.23
CA LYS A 130 -19.87 16.25 8.16
C LYS A 130 -18.93 15.05 8.23
N ILE A 131 -17.97 15.08 9.16
CA ILE A 131 -17.27 13.88 9.59
C ILE A 131 -18.25 13.06 10.43
N VAL A 132 -18.93 12.10 9.80
CA VAL A 132 -19.74 11.11 10.52
C VAL A 132 -18.76 10.10 11.14
N LEU A 133 -18.26 10.41 12.33
CA LEU A 133 -17.74 9.40 13.24
C LEU A 133 -18.95 8.63 13.77
N ALA A 134 -19.33 7.56 13.09
CA ALA A 134 -20.29 6.64 13.66
C ALA A 134 -19.65 5.99 14.89
N SER A 135 -20.01 6.45 16.09
CA SER A 135 -19.77 5.69 17.32
C SER A 135 -20.73 4.52 17.33
N ALA A 136 -20.43 3.49 16.55
CA ALA A 136 -21.00 2.19 16.85
C ALA A 136 -20.39 1.75 18.20
N PRO A 137 -21.19 1.26 19.17
CA PRO A 137 -20.62 0.58 20.32
C PRO A 137 -19.67 -0.49 19.81
N PRO A 138 -18.50 -0.68 20.46
CA PRO A 138 -17.57 -1.72 20.05
C PRO A 138 -18.37 -3.03 19.94
N PRO A 139 -18.27 -3.77 18.82
CA PRO A 139 -19.01 -5.00 18.69
C PRO A 139 -18.69 -5.87 19.90
N ALA A 140 -19.74 -6.22 20.66
CA ALA A 140 -19.62 -7.06 21.83
C ALA A 140 -18.81 -8.29 21.44
N SER A 141 -17.59 -8.37 22.01
CA SER A 141 -16.56 -9.38 21.75
C SER A 141 -16.96 -10.30 20.60
N ALA A 142 -16.76 -9.83 19.37
CA ALA A 142 -16.86 -10.70 18.22
C ALA A 142 -15.89 -11.84 18.52
N SER A 143 -16.45 -13.02 18.85
CA SER A 143 -15.72 -14.27 18.91
C SER A 143 -14.77 -14.25 17.73
N ARG A 144 -13.49 -14.50 17.98
CA ARG A 144 -12.48 -14.65 16.94
C ARG A 144 -12.95 -15.74 15.99
N THR A 145 -13.79 -15.37 15.04
CA THR A 145 -14.03 -16.15 13.84
C THR A 145 -12.70 -16.07 13.15
N LYS A 146 -11.92 -17.13 13.29
CA LYS A 146 -10.72 -17.34 12.51
C LYS A 146 -11.11 -17.01 11.08
N ILE A 147 -10.55 -15.92 10.55
CA ILE A 147 -10.53 -15.69 9.12
C ILE A 147 -9.71 -16.87 8.59
N VAL A 148 -10.42 -17.93 8.22
CA VAL A 148 -9.88 -18.93 7.33
C VAL A 148 -9.82 -18.19 6.01
N GLU A 149 -8.66 -17.56 5.75
CA GLU A 149 -8.23 -17.26 4.38
C GLU A 149 -8.57 -18.50 3.55
N PRO A 150 -9.09 -18.37 2.31
CA PRO A 150 -9.24 -19.53 1.46
C PRO A 150 -7.86 -20.19 1.44
N ALA A 151 -7.78 -21.41 1.97
CA ALA A 151 -6.53 -22.13 2.11
C ALA A 151 -5.97 -22.28 0.69
N LYS A 152 -5.10 -21.34 0.29
CA LYS A 152 -4.27 -21.47 -0.90
C LYS A 152 -3.47 -22.73 -0.61
N LYS A 153 -3.90 -23.85 -1.22
CA LYS A 153 -3.30 -25.18 -1.05
C LYS A 153 -1.78 -25.00 -1.04
N GLY A 154 -1.18 -25.23 0.12
CA GLY A 154 0.27 -25.10 0.28
C GLY A 154 0.93 -26.06 -0.71
N GLY A 155 1.62 -25.51 -1.70
CA GLY A 155 2.34 -26.33 -2.66
C GLY A 155 3.69 -26.75 -2.09
N LYS A 156 4.30 -27.77 -2.71
CA LYS A 156 5.61 -28.27 -2.31
C LYS A 156 6.79 -27.41 -2.80
N TRP A 157 6.51 -26.29 -3.48
CA TRP A 157 7.57 -25.43 -4.05
C TRP A 157 8.20 -24.53 -2.99
N LEU A 158 9.48 -24.23 -3.23
CA LEU A 158 10.31 -23.41 -2.36
C LEU A 158 10.82 -22.19 -3.12
N VAL A 159 10.92 -21.06 -2.43
CA VAL A 159 11.54 -19.84 -2.96
C VAL A 159 12.77 -19.52 -2.12
N GLN A 160 13.94 -19.49 -2.75
CA GLN A 160 15.20 -19.14 -2.11
C GLN A 160 15.55 -17.68 -2.41
N VAL A 161 15.80 -16.92 -1.36
CA VAL A 161 16.06 -15.46 -1.44
C VAL A 161 17.54 -15.11 -1.24
N GLY A 162 18.36 -16.08 -0.83
CA GLY A 162 19.81 -15.88 -0.73
C GLY A 162 20.54 -17.04 -0.06
N ALA A 163 21.86 -16.98 -0.13
CA ALA A 163 22.79 -17.84 0.59
C ALA A 163 23.79 -16.95 1.35
N PHE A 164 23.94 -17.18 2.66
CA PHE A 164 24.65 -16.29 3.57
C PHE A 164 25.73 -17.06 4.35
N LYS A 165 26.78 -16.35 4.77
CA LYS A 165 27.89 -16.95 5.53
C LYS A 165 27.50 -17.32 6.96
N SER A 166 26.51 -16.62 7.54
CA SER A 166 26.00 -16.88 8.88
C SER A 166 24.50 -17.18 8.91
N LYS A 167 24.07 -17.91 9.95
CA LYS A 167 22.66 -18.20 10.21
C LYS A 167 21.87 -16.94 10.63
N ALA A 168 22.55 -15.98 11.26
CA ALA A 168 21.98 -14.71 11.68
C ALA A 168 21.60 -13.84 10.47
N ASP A 169 22.54 -13.66 9.53
CA ASP A 169 22.30 -12.88 8.30
C ASP A 169 21.16 -13.51 7.47
N ALA A 170 21.12 -14.84 7.39
CA ALA A 170 20.04 -15.54 6.72
C ALA A 170 18.67 -15.29 7.37
N LYS A 171 18.61 -15.24 8.70
CA LYS A 171 17.37 -14.98 9.45
C LYS A 171 16.93 -13.52 9.31
N GLU A 172 17.87 -12.59 9.36
CA GLU A 172 17.60 -11.16 9.16
C GLU A 172 17.07 -10.88 7.75
N GLN A 173 17.62 -11.55 6.74
CA GLN A 173 17.15 -11.41 5.36
C GLN A 173 15.76 -12.01 5.16
N LEU A 174 15.42 -13.13 5.82
CA LEU A 174 14.05 -13.64 5.84
C LEU A 174 13.07 -12.67 6.50
N ALA A 175 13.48 -12.03 7.60
CA ALA A 175 12.67 -11.02 8.28
C ALA A 175 12.48 -9.76 7.42
N LEU A 176 13.54 -9.31 6.74
CA LEU A 176 13.49 -8.17 5.84
C LEU A 176 12.58 -8.43 4.64
N VAL A 177 12.70 -9.61 4.02
CA VAL A 177 11.89 -10.01 2.86
C VAL A 177 10.42 -10.17 3.25
N SER A 178 10.12 -10.84 4.37
CA SER A 178 8.72 -10.99 4.82
C SER A 178 8.10 -9.66 5.25
N LYS A 179 8.88 -8.76 5.86
CA LYS A 179 8.41 -7.41 6.23
C LYS A 179 8.18 -6.52 5.00
N ARG A 180 9.07 -6.59 4.00
CA ARG A 180 9.03 -5.71 2.82
C ARG A 180 8.12 -6.23 1.70
N PHE A 181 7.89 -7.53 1.65
CA PHE A 181 7.09 -8.20 0.62
C PHE A 181 6.01 -9.10 1.24
N GLY A 182 5.38 -8.66 2.33
CA GLY A 182 4.41 -9.44 3.10
C GLY A 182 3.22 -9.98 2.31
N LYS A 183 2.89 -9.35 1.16
CA LYS A 183 1.89 -9.85 0.20
C LYS A 183 2.25 -11.22 -0.41
N HIS A 184 3.54 -11.49 -0.57
CA HIS A 184 4.05 -12.72 -1.18
C HIS A 184 4.82 -13.61 -0.20
N PHE A 185 5.40 -13.04 0.85
CA PHE A 185 6.29 -13.74 1.78
C PHE A 185 5.78 -13.64 3.22
N ASP A 186 5.25 -14.75 3.73
CA ASP A 186 4.87 -14.90 5.13
C ASP A 186 6.10 -15.31 5.98
N ALA A 187 6.36 -14.58 7.07
CA ALA A 187 7.43 -14.87 8.01
C ALA A 187 7.35 -16.29 8.58
N ARG A 188 6.14 -16.85 8.74
CA ARG A 188 5.92 -18.22 9.27
C ARG A 188 6.44 -19.30 8.31
N ARG A 189 6.58 -18.97 7.03
CA ARG A 189 7.05 -19.88 5.98
C ARG A 189 8.57 -19.79 5.78
N GLY A 190 9.23 -18.81 6.41
CA GLY A 190 10.66 -18.59 6.30
C GLY A 190 11.45 -19.61 7.12
N GLN A 191 12.37 -20.31 6.47
CA GLN A 191 13.27 -21.29 7.10
C GLN A 191 14.69 -21.06 6.62
N VAL A 192 15.63 -21.07 7.57
CA VAL A 192 17.05 -21.13 7.25
C VAL A 192 17.42 -22.60 7.14
N GLY A 193 17.70 -23.06 5.91
CA GLY A 193 18.13 -24.42 5.66
C GLY A 193 19.55 -24.68 6.15
N ASP A 194 19.92 -25.96 6.19
CA ASP A 194 21.23 -26.40 6.64
C ASP A 194 22.38 -25.84 5.80
N LYS A 195 23.58 -25.85 6.38
CA LYS A 195 24.80 -25.34 5.76
C LYS A 195 25.22 -26.27 4.62
N VAL A 196 25.04 -25.83 3.39
CA VAL A 196 25.40 -26.59 2.18
C VAL A 196 26.47 -25.80 1.41
N GLY A 197 27.66 -26.37 1.23
CA GLY A 197 28.78 -25.70 0.56
C GLY A 197 29.30 -24.47 1.31
N GLY A 198 29.28 -24.48 2.64
CA GLY A 198 29.79 -23.39 3.47
C GLY A 198 28.82 -22.24 3.74
N SER A 199 27.62 -22.23 3.15
CA SER A 199 26.64 -21.14 3.30
C SER A 199 25.26 -21.62 3.78
N TYR A 200 24.57 -20.79 4.56
CA TYR A 200 23.20 -20.96 5.04
C TYR A 200 22.20 -20.41 4.03
N ARG A 201 21.18 -21.20 3.66
CA ARG A 201 20.22 -20.80 2.62
C ARG A 201 18.93 -20.28 3.24
N ALA A 202 18.56 -19.05 2.90
CA ALA A 202 17.31 -18.43 3.30
C ALA A 202 16.21 -18.83 2.32
N ARG A 203 15.20 -19.57 2.80
CA ARG A 203 14.13 -20.12 1.95
C ARG A 203 12.76 -19.88 2.55
N PHE A 204 11.76 -19.81 1.69
CA PHE A 204 10.36 -19.87 2.08
C PHE A 204 9.70 -21.12 1.47
N SER A 205 8.89 -21.81 2.27
CA SER A 205 8.19 -23.04 1.89
C SER A 205 6.68 -22.83 1.69
N GLY A 206 5.99 -23.82 1.13
CA GLY A 206 4.53 -23.82 1.02
C GLY A 206 3.97 -23.07 -0.19
N TYR A 207 4.76 -22.90 -1.26
CA TYR A 207 4.30 -22.24 -2.49
C TYR A 207 3.79 -23.24 -3.51
N THR A 208 2.76 -22.85 -4.26
CA THR A 208 2.47 -23.44 -5.57
C THR A 208 3.46 -22.92 -6.61
N GLU A 209 3.62 -23.62 -7.73
CA GLU A 209 4.53 -23.20 -8.81
C GLU A 209 4.27 -21.75 -9.27
N ALA A 210 3.00 -21.42 -9.52
CA ALA A 210 2.57 -20.08 -9.91
C ALA A 210 2.93 -19.04 -8.83
N SER A 211 2.56 -19.30 -7.57
CA SER A 211 2.86 -18.37 -6.47
C SER A 211 4.35 -18.21 -6.20
N ALA A 212 5.17 -19.25 -6.43
CA ALA A 212 6.62 -19.19 -6.28
C ALA A 212 7.25 -18.31 -7.36
N ARG A 213 6.78 -18.41 -8.61
CA ARG A 213 7.22 -17.55 -9.72
C ARG A 213 6.83 -16.09 -9.48
N ASP A 214 5.59 -15.83 -9.07
CA ASP A 214 5.09 -14.48 -8.77
C ASP A 214 5.88 -13.82 -7.63
N ALA A 215 6.08 -14.56 -6.53
CA ALA A 215 6.89 -14.09 -5.40
C ALA A 215 8.33 -13.75 -5.84
N CYS A 216 8.88 -14.54 -6.76
CA CYS A 216 10.22 -14.32 -7.28
C CYS A 216 10.32 -13.13 -8.24
N GLN A 217 9.28 -12.89 -9.05
CA GLN A 217 9.18 -11.69 -9.87
C GLN A 217 9.11 -10.42 -9.02
N ALA A 218 8.36 -10.44 -7.91
CA ALA A 218 8.27 -9.32 -6.98
C ALA A 218 9.65 -8.93 -6.39
N LEU A 219 10.47 -9.92 -6.05
CA LEU A 219 11.85 -9.68 -5.57
C LEU A 219 12.77 -9.16 -6.69
N LYS A 220 12.71 -9.76 -7.88
CA LYS A 220 13.52 -9.33 -9.03
C LYS A 220 13.18 -7.91 -9.49
N ALA A 221 11.92 -7.50 -9.43
CA ALA A 221 11.48 -6.14 -9.74
C ALA A 221 12.13 -5.08 -8.82
N LYS A 222 12.61 -5.49 -7.63
CA LYS A 222 13.36 -4.63 -6.70
C LYS A 222 14.87 -4.97 -6.68
N ARG A 223 15.37 -5.67 -7.71
CA ARG A 223 16.77 -6.11 -7.87
C ARG A 223 17.29 -6.98 -6.72
N LEU A 224 16.40 -7.74 -6.08
CA LEU A 224 16.76 -8.71 -5.04
C LEU A 224 16.95 -10.10 -5.64
N ALA A 225 17.88 -10.86 -5.09
CA ALA A 225 18.16 -12.22 -5.52
C ALA A 225 16.97 -13.13 -5.21
N CYS A 226 16.57 -13.93 -6.20
CA CYS A 226 15.53 -14.92 -6.00
C CYS A 226 15.66 -16.10 -6.97
N MET A 227 15.44 -17.30 -6.44
CA MET A 227 15.45 -18.57 -7.15
C MET A 227 14.26 -19.44 -6.75
N VAL A 228 13.52 -19.95 -7.73
CA VAL A 228 12.42 -20.91 -7.52
C VAL A 228 12.99 -22.32 -7.56
N ILE A 229 12.66 -23.15 -6.56
CA ILE A 229 13.14 -24.52 -6.44
C ILE A 229 11.95 -25.47 -6.55
N LYS A 230 12.05 -26.42 -7.49
CA LYS A 230 11.07 -27.49 -7.70
C LYS A 230 11.15 -28.49 -6.54
N PRO A 231 10.01 -28.99 -6.03
CA PRO A 231 10.02 -30.11 -5.09
C PRO A 231 10.66 -31.34 -5.75
N THR A 232 11.63 -31.93 -5.05
CA THR A 232 12.11 -33.29 -5.30
C THR A 232 11.09 -34.32 -4.89
#